data_AF-A0A059FX70-F1
#
_entry.id   AF-A0A059FX70-F1
#
_cell.length_a   1.000
_cell.length_b   1.000
_cell.length_c   1.000
_cell.angle_alpha   90.00
_cell.angle_beta   90.00
_cell.angle_gamma   90.00
#
_symmetry.space_group_name_H-M   'P 1'
#
loop_
_entity.id
_entity.type
_entity.pdbx_description
1 polymer ?
#
loop_
_entity_poly.entity_id
_entity_poly.type
_entity_poly.pdbx_seq_one_letter_code
_entity_poly.pdbx_strand_id
1 'polypeptide(L)'
;MGVLAFFTGLLSLIHLPLNLKGRAEAHRSGLRQFSAVKTSAAHAMAKQGGASQKDYDNIKADYARAGQNSIEISEPEFLKQKQKHLRKVALSKALDKNPFANIMLMKVRLRFAHNRELLNGDIS
;
A
#
# COMPACT_ATOMS: atom_id res chain seq x y z
N MET A 1 32.27 -10.87 32.30
CA MET A 1 31.97 -10.64 30.87
C MET A 1 30.57 -11.09 30.42
N GLY A 2 29.89 -12.04 31.10
CA GLY A 2 28.56 -12.52 30.67
C GLY A 2 27.38 -11.55 30.91
N VAL A 3 27.44 -10.71 31.95
CA VAL A 3 26.34 -9.78 32.28
C VAL A 3 26.14 -8.71 31.21
N LEU A 4 27.24 -8.15 30.69
CA LEU A 4 27.19 -7.17 29.59
C LEU A 4 26.60 -7.77 28.31
N ALA A 5 26.95 -9.03 27.98
CA ALA A 5 26.40 -9.73 26.82
C ALA A 5 24.89 -10.05 26.97
N PHE A 6 24.44 -10.32 28.20
CA PHE A 6 23.03 -10.53 28.50
C PHE A 6 22.21 -9.25 28.31
N PHE A 7 22.71 -8.11 28.79
CA PHE A 7 22.03 -6.82 28.61
C PHE A 7 22.03 -6.33 27.15
N THR A 8 23.11 -6.52 26.40
CA THR A 8 23.15 -6.16 24.97
C THR A 8 22.23 -7.05 24.13
N GLY A 9 22.11 -8.34 24.48
CA GLY A 9 21.14 -9.26 23.87
C GLY A 9 19.69 -8.86 24.13
N LEU A 10 19.36 -8.49 25.38
CA LEU A 10 18.02 -8.04 25.75
C LEU A 10 17.63 -6.73 25.03
N LEU A 11 18.57 -5.77 24.94
CA LEU A 11 18.34 -4.54 24.18
C LEU A 11 18.08 -4.84 22.69
N SER A 12 18.84 -5.77 22.09
CA SER A 12 18.65 -6.14 20.68
C SER A 12 17.25 -6.69 20.38
N LEU A 13 16.69 -7.50 21.29
CA LEU A 13 15.33 -8.03 21.16
C LEU A 13 14.25 -6.94 21.23
N ILE A 14 14.49 -5.86 21.97
CA ILE A 14 13.57 -4.71 22.09
C ILE A 14 13.61 -3.82 20.85
N HIS A 15 14.74 -3.75 20.14
CA HIS A 15 14.86 -2.99 18.89
C HIS A 15 13.99 -3.55 17.75
N LEU A 16 13.73 -4.86 17.73
CA LEU A 16 12.96 -5.51 16.68
C LEU A 16 11.50 -5.01 16.56
N PRO A 17 10.68 -4.97 17.64
CA PRO A 17 9.33 -4.40 17.58
C PRO A 17 9.32 -2.87 17.41
N LEU A 18 10.33 -2.16 17.91
CA LEU A 18 10.45 -0.70 17.75
C LEU A 18 10.66 -0.31 16.29
N ASN A 19 11.45 -1.07 15.53
CA ASN A 19 11.67 -0.81 14.11
C ASN A 19 10.39 -1.03 13.30
N LEU A 20 9.58 -2.05 13.62
CA LEU A 20 8.28 -2.27 12.98
C LEU A 20 7.29 -1.14 13.26
N LYS A 21 7.23 -0.64 14.50
CA LYS A 21 6.37 0.49 14.89
C LYS A 21 6.82 1.79 14.22
N GLY A 22 8.13 2.03 14.14
CA GLY A 22 8.71 3.18 13.43
C GLY A 22 8.38 3.17 11.93
N ARG A 23 8.53 2.01 11.27
CA ARG A 23 8.15 1.85 9.85
C ARG A 23 6.65 2.06 9.63
N ALA A 24 5.82 1.48 10.49
CA ALA A 24 4.36 1.65 10.40
C ALA A 24 3.95 3.12 10.57
N GLU A 25 4.55 3.84 11.52
CA GLU A 25 4.25 5.25 11.76
C GLU A 25 4.75 6.13 10.60
N ALA A 26 5.91 5.84 10.03
CA ALA A 26 6.42 6.54 8.87
C ALA A 26 5.54 6.33 7.62
N HIS A 27 5.05 5.11 7.38
CA HIS A 27 4.03 4.87 6.34
C HIS A 27 2.73 5.63 6.62
N ARG A 28 2.29 5.67 7.88
CA ARG A 28 1.08 6.41 8.30
C ARG A 28 1.24 7.91 8.09
N SER A 29 2.41 8.46 8.41
CA SER A 29 2.75 9.87 8.20
C SER A 29 2.78 10.21 6.71
N GLY A 30 3.44 9.39 5.88
CA GLY A 30 3.44 9.55 4.43
C GLY A 30 2.04 9.53 3.84
N LEU A 31 1.20 8.57 4.24
CA LEU A 31 -0.19 8.50 3.78
C LEU A 31 -0.99 9.75 4.15
N ARG A 32 -0.81 10.30 5.36
CA ARG A 32 -1.45 11.56 5.76
C ARG A 32 -1.01 12.71 4.86
N GLN A 33 0.29 12.86 4.60
CA GLN A 33 0.82 13.92 3.75
C GLN A 33 0.30 13.81 2.30
N PHE A 34 0.35 12.62 1.69
CA PHE A 34 -0.20 12.41 0.35
C PHE A 34 -1.72 12.59 0.29
N SER A 35 -2.44 12.20 1.35
CA SER A 35 -3.88 12.43 1.43
C SER A 35 -4.19 13.92 1.43
N ALA A 36 -3.42 14.73 2.18
CA ALA A 36 -3.58 16.18 2.24
C ALA A 36 -3.30 16.84 0.88
N VAL A 37 -2.24 16.42 0.19
CA VAL A 37 -1.94 16.88 -1.18
C VAL A 37 -3.10 16.56 -2.13
N LYS A 38 -3.67 15.35 -2.04
CA LYS A 38 -4.83 14.94 -2.84
C LYS A 38 -6.05 15.80 -2.56
N THR A 39 -6.37 16.09 -1.30
CA THR A 39 -7.48 16.99 -0.95
C THR A 39 -7.24 18.40 -1.46
N SER A 40 -6.03 18.94 -1.30
CA SER A 40 -5.66 20.26 -1.84
C SER A 40 -5.82 20.32 -3.35
N ALA A 41 -5.41 19.27 -4.07
CA ALA A 41 -5.62 19.16 -5.51
C ALA A 41 -7.11 19.07 -5.89
N ALA A 42 -7.90 18.27 -5.15
CA ALA A 42 -9.35 18.19 -5.36
C ALA A 42 -10.03 19.55 -5.14
N HIS A 43 -9.64 20.31 -4.11
CA HIS A 43 -10.14 21.66 -3.87
C HIS A 43 -9.74 22.64 -4.97
N ALA A 44 -8.50 22.59 -5.45
CA ALA A 44 -8.04 23.44 -6.54
C ALA A 44 -8.81 23.15 -7.85
N MET A 45 -9.12 21.88 -8.12
CA MET A 45 -9.94 21.47 -9.27
C MET A 45 -11.42 21.86 -9.12
N ALA A 46 -11.93 21.90 -7.90
CA ALA A 46 -13.33 22.24 -7.62
C ALA A 46 -13.62 23.76 -7.60
N LYS A 47 -12.59 24.63 -7.66
CA LYS A 47 -12.79 26.09 -7.74
C LYS A 47 -13.49 26.46 -9.05
N GLN A 48 -14.52 27.32 -8.96
CA GLN A 48 -15.09 27.99 -10.13
C GLN A 48 -14.00 28.80 -10.82
N GLY A 49 -13.65 28.45 -12.06
CA GLY A 49 -12.55 29.05 -12.83
C GLY A 49 -11.36 28.10 -13.09
N GLY A 50 -11.36 26.90 -12.51
CA GLY A 50 -10.29 25.91 -12.69
C GLY A 50 -9.06 26.19 -11.83
N ALA A 51 -8.10 25.26 -11.86
CA ALA A 51 -6.85 25.39 -11.11
C ALA A 51 -5.93 26.44 -11.74
N SER A 52 -5.47 27.42 -10.95
CA SER A 52 -4.45 28.37 -11.38
C SER A 52 -3.08 27.70 -11.50
N GLN A 53 -2.19 28.22 -12.36
CA GLN A 53 -0.80 27.76 -12.46
C GLN A 53 -0.08 27.82 -11.10
N LYS A 54 -0.38 28.83 -10.28
CA LYS A 54 0.17 28.95 -8.92
C LYS A 54 -0.32 27.83 -7.98
N ASP A 55 -1.57 27.40 -8.13
CA ASP A 55 -2.12 26.27 -7.37
C ASP A 55 -1.41 24.97 -7.78
N TYR A 56 -1.14 24.78 -9.08
CA TYR A 56 -0.37 23.64 -9.59
C TYR A 56 1.05 23.59 -9.04
N ASP A 57 1.78 24.72 -9.07
CA ASP A 57 3.16 24.78 -8.59
C ASP A 57 3.26 24.50 -7.07
N ASN A 58 2.28 25.00 -6.29
CA ASN A 58 2.18 24.72 -4.87
C ASN A 58 1.92 23.23 -4.60
N ILE A 59 0.95 22.63 -5.30
CA ILE A 59 0.63 21.19 -5.17
C ILE A 59 1.83 20.33 -5.55
N LYS A 60 2.56 20.71 -6.61
CA LYS A 60 3.77 20.02 -7.05
C LYS A 60 4.89 20.10 -6.00
N ALA A 61 5.08 21.27 -5.39
CA ALA A 61 6.05 21.45 -4.31
C ALA A 61 5.69 20.61 -3.07
N ASP A 62 4.41 20.59 -2.68
CA ASP A 62 3.93 19.79 -1.55
C ASP A 62 4.01 18.29 -1.83
N TYR A 63 3.75 17.87 -3.06
CA TYR A 63 3.95 16.48 -3.51
C TYR A 63 5.42 16.06 -3.42
N ALA A 64 6.36 16.90 -3.89
CA ALA A 64 7.78 16.62 -3.80
C ALA A 64 8.25 16.52 -2.33
N ARG A 65 7.76 17.41 -1.46
CA ARG A 65 8.05 17.38 -0.01
C ARG A 65 7.48 16.13 0.67
N ALA A 66 6.28 15.70 0.29
CA ALA A 66 5.69 14.46 0.79
C ALA A 66 6.48 13.22 0.35
N GLY A 67 7.00 13.23 -0.89
CA GLY A 67 7.87 12.17 -1.43
C GLY A 67 9.17 12.00 -0.65
N GLN A 68 9.84 13.10 -0.30
CA GLN A 68 11.12 13.07 0.45
C GLN A 68 11.00 12.44 1.84
N ASN A 69 9.83 12.56 2.48
CA ASN A 69 9.58 12.03 3.83
C ASN A 69 8.93 10.64 3.81
N SER A 70 8.63 10.10 2.62
CA SER A 70 7.99 8.80 2.48
C SER A 70 9.03 7.69 2.45
N ILE A 71 8.72 6.57 3.11
CA ILE A 71 9.53 5.35 2.95
C ILE A 71 9.37 4.90 1.51
N GLU A 72 10.48 4.91 0.77
CA GLU A 72 10.53 4.37 -0.58
C GLU A 72 10.21 2.88 -0.53
N ILE A 73 9.06 2.50 -1.10
CA ILE A 73 8.72 1.09 -1.30
C ILE A 73 9.36 0.70 -2.61
N SER A 74 10.22 -0.31 -2.57
CA SER A 74 10.81 -0.84 -3.80
C SER A 74 9.71 -1.30 -4.77
N GLU A 75 9.89 -0.99 -6.06
CA GLU A 75 8.90 -1.34 -7.09
C GLU A 75 8.52 -2.84 -7.12
N PRO A 76 9.45 -3.80 -6.91
CA PRO A 76 9.10 -5.21 -6.80
C PRO A 76 8.19 -5.54 -5.62
N GLU A 77 8.38 -4.87 -4.48
CA GLU A 77 7.51 -5.04 -3.30
C GLU A 77 6.13 -4.43 -3.55
N PHE A 78 6.06 -3.27 -4.20
CA PHE A 78 4.81 -2.65 -4.60
C PHE A 78 4.00 -3.58 -5.52
N LEU A 79 4.62 -4.14 -6.56
CA LEU A 79 3.95 -5.07 -7.49
C LEU A 79 3.43 -6.32 -6.77
N LYS A 80 4.22 -6.90 -5.87
CA LYS A 80 3.78 -8.04 -5.04
C LYS A 80 2.58 -7.66 -4.16
N GLN A 81 2.58 -6.47 -3.57
CA GLN A 81 1.45 -5.99 -2.77
C GLN A 81 0.21 -5.72 -3.62
N LYS A 82 0.36 -5.11 -4.80
CA LYS A 82 -0.72 -4.89 -5.77
C LYS A 82 -1.36 -6.22 -6.17
N GLN A 83 -0.56 -7.24 -6.46
CA GLN A 83 -1.06 -8.58 -6.78
C GLN A 83 -1.82 -9.23 -5.62
N LYS A 84 -1.36 -9.05 -4.36
CA LYS A 84 -2.09 -9.51 -3.17
C LYS A 84 -3.42 -8.78 -3.00
N HIS A 85 -3.44 -7.47 -3.23
CA HIS A 85 -4.65 -6.66 -3.17
C HIS A 85 -5.68 -7.12 -4.22
N LEU A 86 -5.27 -7.28 -5.48
CA LEU A 86 -6.17 -7.76 -6.54
C LEU A 86 -6.75 -9.14 -6.24
N ARG A 87 -5.93 -10.07 -5.73
CA ARG A 87 -6.41 -11.38 -5.26
C ARG A 87 -7.46 -11.25 -4.15
N LYS A 88 -7.26 -10.33 -3.20
CA LYS A 88 -8.23 -10.06 -2.14
C LYS A 88 -9.55 -9.52 -2.70
N VAL A 89 -9.48 -8.56 -3.62
CA VAL A 89 -10.67 -7.98 -4.28
C VAL A 89 -11.46 -9.04 -5.03
N ALA A 90 -10.79 -9.88 -5.84
CA ALA A 90 -11.44 -10.97 -6.57
C ALA A 90 -12.10 -11.98 -5.63
N LEU A 91 -11.43 -12.33 -4.53
CA LEU A 91 -11.96 -13.23 -3.53
C LEU A 91 -13.20 -12.63 -2.82
N SER A 92 -13.13 -11.34 -2.45
CA SER A 92 -14.26 -10.62 -1.83
C SER A 92 -15.48 -10.64 -2.75
N LYS A 93 -15.31 -10.26 -4.02
CA LYS A 93 -16.40 -10.28 -5.02
C LYS A 93 -17.01 -11.67 -5.21
N ALA A 94 -16.21 -12.72 -5.10
CA ALA A 94 -16.70 -14.09 -5.21
C ALA A 94 -17.42 -14.56 -3.92
N LEU A 95 -16.98 -14.07 -2.75
CA LEU A 95 -17.64 -14.32 -1.46
C LEU A 95 -18.99 -13.60 -1.39
N ASP A 96 -19.07 -12.38 -1.92
CA ASP A 96 -20.33 -11.60 -1.97
C ASP A 96 -21.43 -12.36 -2.72
N LYS A 97 -21.05 -13.16 -3.74
CA LYS A 97 -21.99 -14.00 -4.48
C LYS A 97 -22.38 -15.29 -3.75
N ASN A 98 -21.48 -15.83 -2.93
CA ASN A 98 -21.68 -17.09 -2.21
C ASN A 98 -21.07 -16.99 -0.80
N PRO A 99 -21.80 -16.40 0.17
CA PRO A 99 -21.24 -16.03 1.47
C PRO A 99 -20.81 -17.23 2.32
N PHE A 100 -21.42 -18.40 2.10
CA PHE A 100 -21.11 -19.64 2.83
C PHE A 100 -20.06 -20.52 2.14
N ALA A 101 -19.46 -20.06 1.03
CA ALA A 101 -18.47 -20.83 0.31
C ALA A 101 -17.16 -20.94 1.08
N ASN A 102 -16.53 -22.12 1.02
CA ASN A 102 -15.22 -22.33 1.64
C ASN A 102 -14.14 -21.48 0.92
N ILE A 103 -13.49 -20.61 1.69
CA ILE A 103 -12.48 -19.67 1.20
C ILE A 103 -11.32 -20.37 0.48
N MET A 104 -10.89 -21.54 0.97
CA MET A 104 -9.77 -22.28 0.40
C MET A 104 -10.14 -22.83 -0.98
N LEU A 105 -11.31 -23.45 -1.12
CA LEU A 105 -11.82 -23.95 -2.39
C LEU A 105 -11.99 -22.82 -3.41
N MET A 106 -12.49 -21.67 -2.97
CA MET A 106 -12.62 -20.50 -3.84
C MET A 106 -11.27 -19.97 -4.36
N LYS A 107 -10.24 -19.91 -3.50
CA LYS A 107 -8.89 -19.51 -3.94
C LYS A 107 -8.34 -20.46 -5.00
N VAL A 108 -8.53 -21.77 -4.80
CA VAL A 108 -8.09 -22.80 -5.74
C VAL A 108 -8.85 -22.67 -7.07
N ARG A 109 -10.19 -22.57 -7.02
CA ARG A 109 -11.03 -22.40 -8.20
C ARG A 109 -10.66 -21.14 -9.01
N LEU A 110 -10.48 -20.01 -8.34
CA LEU A 110 -10.08 -18.76 -8.98
C LEU A 110 -8.70 -18.88 -9.63
N ARG A 111 -7.74 -19.55 -8.97
CA ARG A 111 -6.42 -19.80 -9.56
C ARG A 111 -6.52 -20.63 -10.84
N PHE A 112 -7.31 -21.70 -10.84
CA PHE A 112 -7.50 -22.51 -12.05
C PHE A 112 -8.22 -21.75 -13.16
N ALA A 113 -9.24 -20.95 -12.83
CA ALA A 113 -9.95 -20.13 -13.82
C ALA A 113 -9.03 -19.13 -14.51
N HIS A 114 -8.25 -18.35 -13.75
CA HIS A 114 -7.32 -17.36 -14.32
C HIS A 114 -6.16 -18.05 -15.07
N ASN A 115 -5.66 -19.19 -14.59
CA ASN A 115 -4.65 -19.95 -15.33
C ASN A 115 -5.20 -20.47 -16.66
N ARG A 116 -6.47 -20.89 -16.71
CA ARG A 116 -7.12 -21.31 -17.95
C ARG A 116 -7.29 -20.14 -18.92
N GLU A 117 -7.67 -18.96 -18.43
CA GLU A 117 -7.75 -17.74 -19.26
C GLU A 117 -6.38 -17.37 -19.84
N LEU A 118 -5.31 -17.45 -19.04
CA LEU A 118 -3.94 -17.22 -19.51
C LEU A 118 -3.48 -18.23 -20.56
N LEU A 119 -3.87 -19.50 -20.43
CA LEU A 119 -3.54 -20.56 -21.39
C LEU A 119 -4.36 -20.47 -22.69
N ASN A 120 -5.56 -19.88 -22.60
CA ASN A 120 -6.46 -19.71 -23.74
C ASN A 120 -6.13 -18.46 -24.59
N GLY A 121 -5.14 -17.65 -24.20
CA GLY A 121 -4.63 -16.56 -25.02
C GLY A 121 -5.54 -15.32 -25.11
N ASP A 122 -6.60 -15.21 -24.30
CA ASP A 122 -7.46 -14.03 -24.23
C ASP A 122 -6.80 -12.91 -23.41
N ILE A 123 -5.66 -12.42 -23.89
CA ILE A 123 -5.11 -11.12 -23.51
C ILE A 123 -5.26 -10.23 -24.76
N SER A 124 -6.45 -9.65 -24.93
CA SER A 124 -6.64 -8.42 -25.73
C SER A 124 -6.55 -7.21 -24.80
#